data_AF-A0A857JRY6-F1
#
_entry.id   AF-A0A857JRY6-F1
#
_cell.length_a   1.000
_cell.length_b   1.000
_cell.length_c   1.000
_cell.angle_alpha   90.00
_cell.angle_beta   90.00
_cell.angle_gamma   90.00
#
_symmetry.space_group_name_H-M   'P 1'
#
loop_
_entity.id
_entity.type
_entity.pdbx_description
1 polymer ?
#
loop_
_entity_poly.entity_id
_entity_poly.type
_entity_poly.pdbx_seq_one_letter_code
_entity_poly.pdbx_strand_id
1 'polypeptide(L)'
;MNTIDMNTVATKKQGGFTLIELMIVVAIIGILAMIALPAYQTYTAKAGFSEVVSAAGPAKTAVEICVQTGIPANCDDIADQAGWASGDLVTSVAITGTEAAGYVVTVTPTANVQSGVTAAETYVLTGTVAAGSVNWATSGGCTAANLC
;
A
#
# COMPACT_ATOMS: atom_id res chain seq x y z
N MET A 1 60.14 42.86 35.05
CA MET A 1 59.79 42.88 33.62
C MET A 1 59.27 41.52 33.22
N ASN A 2 57.97 41.38 32.95
CA ASN A 2 57.46 40.22 32.22
C ASN A 2 56.48 40.78 31.18
N THR A 3 56.92 40.86 29.93
CA THR A 3 56.11 41.29 28.79
C THR A 3 55.25 40.12 28.37
N ILE A 4 53.93 40.26 28.53
CA ILE A 4 52.97 39.32 27.96
C ILE A 4 52.86 39.67 26.48
N ASP A 5 53.42 38.83 25.62
CA ASP A 5 53.22 38.91 24.18
C ASP A 5 51.74 38.63 23.87
N MET A 6 51.04 39.69 23.48
CA MET A 6 49.66 39.62 23.04
C MET A 6 49.66 39.04 21.63
N ASN A 7 49.68 37.70 21.55
CA ASN A 7 49.52 36.97 20.31
C ASN A 7 48.17 37.39 19.70
N THR A 8 48.25 38.11 18.58
CA THR A 8 47.10 38.67 17.87
C THR A 8 46.25 37.53 17.36
N VAL A 9 45.19 37.16 18.08
CA VAL A 9 44.19 36.20 17.61
C VAL A 9 43.51 36.84 16.39
N ALA A 10 43.92 36.43 15.19
CA ALA A 10 43.26 36.83 13.96
C ALA A 10 41.81 36.36 14.01
N THR A 11 40.89 37.29 14.23
CA THR A 11 39.44 37.05 14.15
C THR A 11 39.10 36.65 12.72
N LYS A 12 38.94 35.34 12.48
CA LYS A 12 38.33 34.87 11.22
C LYS A 12 36.96 35.53 11.11
N LYS A 13 36.76 36.37 10.08
CA LYS A 13 35.44 36.90 9.74
C LYS A 13 34.52 35.70 9.51
N GLN A 14 33.55 35.52 10.40
CA GLN A 14 32.54 34.49 10.28
C GLN A 14 31.64 34.88 9.10
N GLY A 15 31.83 34.23 7.95
CA GLY A 15 30.98 34.41 6.79
C GLY A 15 29.61 33.80 7.08
N GLY A 16 28.62 34.64 7.37
CA GLY A 16 27.23 34.20 7.48
C GLY A 16 26.59 34.00 6.11
N PHE A 17 25.59 33.14 6.03
CA PHE A 17 24.71 33.04 4.86
C PHE A 17 23.93 34.34 4.67
N THR A 18 23.76 34.75 3.42
CA THR A 18 22.92 35.90 3.06
C THR A 18 21.44 35.50 3.09
N LEU A 19 20.56 36.47 3.37
CA LEU A 19 19.11 36.27 3.29
C LEU A 19 18.67 35.83 1.89
N ILE A 20 19.34 36.32 0.85
CA ILE A 20 19.02 35.96 -0.54
C ILE A 20 19.37 34.49 -0.84
N GLU A 21 20.49 33.97 -0.32
CA GLU A 21 20.81 32.54 -0.48
C GLU A 21 19.77 31.67 0.21
N LEU A 22 19.34 32.04 1.41
CA LEU A 22 18.32 31.29 2.15
C LEU A 22 16.97 31.30 1.41
N MET A 23 16.57 32.43 0.84
CA MET A 23 15.34 32.54 0.05
C MET A 23 15.37 31.67 -1.21
N ILE A 24 16.50 31.62 -1.92
CA ILE A 24 16.64 30.77 -3.12
C ILE A 24 16.56 29.29 -2.73
N VAL A 25 17.20 28.89 -1.63
CA VAL A 25 17.14 27.49 -1.15
C VAL A 25 15.71 27.09 -0.82
N VAL A 26 14.96 27.94 -0.10
CA VAL A 26 13.55 27.66 0.22
C VAL A 26 12.69 27.57 -1.04
N ALA A 27 12.93 28.43 -2.04
CA ALA A 27 12.23 28.38 -3.32
C ALA A 27 12.45 27.05 -4.06
N ILE A 28 13.70 26.56 -4.10
CA ILE A 28 14.03 25.28 -4.74
C ILE A 28 13.38 24.11 -3.98
N ILE A 29 13.46 24.10 -2.64
CA ILE A 29 12.81 23.07 -1.81
C ILE A 29 11.30 23.07 -2.05
N GLY A 30 10.67 24.23 -2.17
CA GLY A 30 9.24 24.35 -2.49
C GLY A 30 8.86 23.67 -3.80
N ILE A 31 9.64 23.86 -4.86
CA ILE A 31 9.42 23.22 -6.17
C ILE A 31 9.57 21.69 -6.05
N LEU A 32 10.63 21.22 -5.39
CA LEU A 32 10.87 19.79 -5.22
C LEU A 32 9.77 19.12 -4.38
N ALA A 33 9.31 19.78 -3.32
CA ALA A 33 8.27 19.26 -2.43
C ALA A 33 6.94 19.05 -3.16
N MET A 34 6.56 19.93 -4.08
CA MET A 34 5.33 19.78 -4.87
C MET A 34 5.32 18.51 -5.74
N ILE A 35 6.47 18.09 -6.25
CA ILE A 35 6.58 16.86 -7.06
C ILE A 35 6.75 15.64 -6.16
N ALA A 36 7.54 15.77 -5.08
CA ALA A 36 7.90 14.67 -4.20
C ALA A 36 6.74 14.21 -3.30
N LEU A 37 5.90 15.13 -2.78
CA LEU A 37 4.84 14.78 -1.85
C LEU A 37 3.76 13.87 -2.47
N PRO A 38 3.20 14.16 -3.67
CA PRO A 38 2.23 13.26 -4.30
C PRO A 38 2.83 11.88 -4.61
N ALA A 39 4.08 11.86 -5.11
CA ALA A 39 4.76 10.61 -5.41
C ALA A 39 4.96 9.77 -4.12
N TYR A 40 5.44 10.39 -3.04
CA TYR A 40 5.64 9.73 -1.75
C TYR A 40 4.33 9.14 -1.21
N GLN A 41 3.22 9.88 -1.30
CA GLN A 41 1.90 9.41 -0.88
C GLN A 41 1.45 8.17 -1.67
N THR A 42 1.64 8.13 -2.99
CA THR A 42 1.35 6.94 -3.79
C THR A 42 2.25 5.76 -3.42
N TYR A 43 3.53 6.00 -3.14
CA TYR A 43 4.45 4.93 -2.70
C TYR A 43 4.03 4.34 -1.35
N THR A 44 3.68 5.18 -0.37
CA THR A 44 3.21 4.72 0.94
C THR A 44 1.87 3.98 0.82
N ALA A 45 0.98 4.44 -0.07
CA ALA A 45 -0.28 3.76 -0.34
C ALA A 45 -0.05 2.37 -0.94
N LYS A 46 0.79 2.25 -1.98
CA LYS A 46 1.15 0.95 -2.57
C LYS A 46 1.81 0.01 -1.57
N ALA A 47 2.69 0.54 -0.70
CA ALA A 47 3.35 -0.25 0.33
C ALA A 47 2.33 -0.82 1.33
N GLY A 48 1.42 0.01 1.84
CA GLY A 48 0.33 -0.45 2.71
C GLY A 48 -0.62 -1.42 1.99
N PHE A 49 -0.93 -1.15 0.73
CA PHE A 49 -1.83 -1.99 -0.08
C PHE A 49 -1.33 -3.42 -0.30
N SER A 50 -0.02 -3.67 -0.14
CA SER A 50 0.52 -5.03 -0.19
C SER A 50 -0.11 -5.97 0.85
N GLU A 51 -0.51 -5.44 2.01
CA GLU A 51 -1.24 -6.19 3.03
C GLU A 51 -2.62 -6.63 2.52
N VAL A 52 -3.35 -5.71 1.89
CA VAL A 52 -4.66 -5.95 1.27
C VAL A 52 -4.58 -7.04 0.21
N VAL A 53 -3.57 -6.98 -0.66
CA VAL A 53 -3.32 -8.01 -1.68
C VAL A 53 -3.01 -9.36 -1.03
N SER A 54 -2.19 -9.37 0.02
CA SER A 54 -1.80 -10.62 0.70
C SER A 54 -2.96 -11.29 1.43
N ALA A 55 -3.92 -10.51 1.97
CA ALA A 55 -5.09 -11.01 2.67
C ALA A 55 -6.05 -11.81 1.76
N ALA A 56 -5.99 -11.61 0.44
CA ALA A 56 -6.75 -12.42 -0.51
C ALA A 56 -6.21 -13.87 -0.64
N GLY A 57 -4.95 -14.10 -0.27
CA GLY A 57 -4.26 -15.38 -0.47
C GLY A 57 -4.96 -16.59 0.16
N PRO A 58 -5.27 -16.57 1.47
CA PRO A 58 -5.96 -17.67 2.12
C PRO A 58 -7.33 -18.00 1.51
N ALA A 59 -8.13 -16.98 1.18
CA ALA A 59 -9.43 -17.13 0.55
C ALA A 59 -9.31 -17.73 -0.86
N LYS A 60 -8.38 -17.20 -1.67
CA LYS A 60 -8.02 -17.74 -2.99
C LYS A 60 -7.65 -19.23 -2.90
N THR A 61 -6.77 -19.58 -1.97
CA THR A 61 -6.33 -20.97 -1.75
C THR A 61 -7.49 -21.87 -1.32
N ALA A 62 -8.42 -21.39 -0.48
CA ALA A 62 -9.59 -22.17 -0.07
C ALA A 62 -10.47 -22.54 -1.27
N VAL A 63 -10.71 -21.59 -2.18
CA VAL A 63 -11.44 -21.84 -3.43
C VAL A 63 -10.70 -22.83 -4.32
N GLU A 64 -9.40 -22.66 -4.51
CA GLU A 64 -8.57 -23.55 -5.34
C GLU A 64 -8.55 -24.99 -4.80
N ILE A 65 -8.40 -25.17 -3.49
CA ILE A 65 -8.45 -26.48 -2.84
C ILE A 65 -9.81 -27.13 -3.07
N CYS A 66 -10.90 -26.37 -2.91
CA CYS A 66 -12.23 -26.92 -3.09
C CYS A 66 -12.47 -27.38 -4.53
N VAL A 67 -12.11 -26.56 -5.51
CA VAL A 67 -12.25 -26.91 -6.94
C VAL A 67 -11.39 -28.13 -7.31
N GLN A 68 -10.21 -28.30 -6.70
CA GLN A 68 -9.33 -29.43 -6.96
C GLN A 68 -9.79 -30.73 -6.27
N THR A 69 -10.34 -30.63 -5.07
CA THR A 69 -10.62 -31.79 -4.21
C THR A 69 -12.11 -32.15 -4.12
N GLY A 70 -13.00 -31.23 -4.50
CA GLY A 70 -14.44 -31.33 -4.28
C GLY A 70 -14.83 -31.25 -2.79
N ILE A 71 -14.00 -30.61 -1.94
CA ILE A 71 -14.25 -30.48 -0.51
C ILE A 71 -14.22 -28.99 -0.10
N PRO A 72 -15.30 -28.45 0.48
CA PRO A 72 -16.61 -29.07 0.69
C PRO A 72 -17.30 -29.52 -0.60
N ALA A 73 -18.28 -30.43 -0.49
CA ALA A 73 -19.00 -30.99 -1.65
C ALA A 73 -19.65 -29.91 -2.54
N ASN A 74 -19.93 -28.74 -1.97
CA ASN A 74 -20.34 -27.55 -2.67
C ASN A 74 -19.35 -26.43 -2.36
N CYS A 75 -18.54 -26.05 -3.34
CA CYS A 75 -17.54 -24.99 -3.21
C CYS A 75 -18.15 -23.59 -3.09
N ASP A 76 -19.46 -23.46 -3.29
CA ASP A 76 -20.19 -22.20 -3.10
C ASP A 76 -20.45 -21.94 -1.60
N ASP A 77 -20.28 -22.96 -0.74
CA ASP A 77 -20.49 -22.88 0.71
C ASP A 77 -19.21 -22.52 1.49
N ILE A 78 -18.14 -22.10 0.80
CA ILE A 78 -16.90 -21.67 1.47
C ILE A 78 -17.19 -20.36 2.23
N ALA A 79 -17.30 -20.48 3.55
CA ALA A 79 -17.53 -19.34 4.42
C ALA A 79 -16.25 -18.52 4.65
N ASP A 80 -16.44 -17.21 4.78
CA ASP A 80 -15.40 -16.26 5.20
C ASP A 80 -14.82 -16.67 6.56
N GLN A 81 -13.51 -16.61 6.70
CA GLN A 81 -12.83 -16.96 7.95
C GLN A 81 -12.34 -15.72 8.69
N ALA A 82 -12.57 -15.68 10.00
CA ALA A 82 -12.20 -14.54 10.85
C ALA A 82 -10.70 -14.18 10.80
N GLY A 83 -9.83 -15.14 10.49
CA GLY A 83 -8.38 -14.91 10.38
C GLY A 83 -7.94 -14.24 9.09
N TRP A 84 -8.78 -14.20 8.04
CA TRP A 84 -8.39 -13.62 6.74
C TRP A 84 -8.29 -12.10 6.75
N ALA A 85 -9.07 -11.43 7.61
CA ALA A 85 -9.03 -9.99 7.80
C ALA A 85 -8.26 -9.58 9.08
N SER A 86 -7.13 -10.26 9.35
CA SER A 86 -6.31 -10.01 10.55
C SER A 86 -5.33 -8.84 10.40
N GLY A 87 -5.19 -8.30 9.20
CA GLY A 87 -4.32 -7.17 8.90
C GLY A 87 -4.93 -5.81 9.29
N ASP A 88 -4.08 -4.85 9.65
CA ASP A 88 -4.49 -3.53 10.11
C ASP A 88 -5.22 -2.74 9.01
N LEU A 89 -4.79 -2.91 7.74
CA LEU A 89 -5.42 -2.29 6.59
C LEU A 89 -6.53 -3.12 5.95
N VAL A 90 -7.01 -4.19 6.60
CA VAL A 90 -8.02 -5.10 6.02
C VAL A 90 -9.25 -5.14 6.90
N THR A 91 -10.39 -4.68 6.37
CA THR A 91 -11.67 -4.74 7.08
C THR A 91 -12.37 -6.08 6.88
N SER A 92 -12.36 -6.61 5.67
CA SER A 92 -13.03 -7.88 5.35
C SER A 92 -12.38 -8.59 4.17
N VAL A 93 -12.47 -9.91 4.18
CA VAL A 93 -12.22 -10.77 3.02
C VAL A 93 -13.47 -11.60 2.82
N ALA A 94 -14.14 -11.43 1.68
CA ALA A 94 -15.39 -12.08 1.35
C ALA A 94 -15.25 -12.96 0.10
N ILE A 95 -15.77 -14.18 0.13
CA ILE A 95 -15.92 -15.04 -1.03
C ILE A 95 -17.38 -15.02 -1.48
N THR A 96 -17.60 -14.82 -2.78
CA THR A 96 -18.92 -14.87 -3.40
C THR A 96 -18.82 -15.59 -4.75
N GLY A 97 -19.97 -15.82 -5.39
CA GLY A 97 -20.03 -16.47 -6.71
C GLY A 97 -20.23 -17.98 -6.61
N THR A 98 -20.15 -18.65 -7.76
CA THR A 98 -20.37 -20.10 -7.88
C THR A 98 -19.43 -20.69 -8.91
N GLU A 99 -19.26 -22.01 -8.94
CA GLU A 99 -18.43 -22.66 -9.95
C GLU A 99 -18.86 -22.31 -11.39
N ALA A 100 -20.18 -22.24 -11.64
CA ALA A 100 -20.73 -21.93 -12.95
C ALA A 100 -20.59 -20.46 -13.35
N ALA A 101 -20.66 -19.53 -12.39
CA ALA A 101 -20.57 -18.09 -12.65
C ALA A 101 -19.16 -17.51 -12.46
N GLY A 102 -18.25 -18.29 -11.86
CA GLY A 102 -16.96 -17.84 -11.35
C GLY A 102 -17.04 -17.40 -9.89
N TYR A 103 -15.95 -17.63 -9.17
CA TYR A 103 -15.77 -17.18 -7.79
C TYR A 103 -15.23 -15.75 -7.76
N VAL A 104 -15.60 -14.99 -6.74
CA VAL A 104 -15.12 -13.62 -6.53
C VAL A 104 -14.66 -13.48 -5.09
N VAL A 105 -13.35 -13.27 -4.91
CA VAL A 105 -12.76 -12.92 -3.62
C VAL A 105 -12.62 -11.41 -3.57
N THR A 106 -13.27 -10.77 -2.61
CA THR A 106 -13.22 -9.32 -2.40
C THR A 106 -12.54 -9.01 -1.09
N VAL A 107 -11.44 -8.27 -1.14
CA VAL A 107 -10.81 -7.68 0.04
C VAL A 107 -11.19 -6.21 0.12
N THR A 108 -11.82 -5.84 1.22
CA THR A 108 -12.18 -4.45 1.51
C THR A 108 -11.15 -3.87 2.47
N PRO A 109 -10.40 -2.84 2.04
CA PRO A 109 -9.40 -2.22 2.90
C PRO A 109 -10.03 -1.32 3.97
N THR A 110 -9.33 -1.20 5.09
CA THR A 110 -9.62 -0.19 6.11
C THR A 110 -9.09 1.16 5.65
N ALA A 111 -9.93 2.19 5.65
CA ALA A 111 -9.49 3.54 5.29
C ALA A 111 -8.45 4.05 6.31
N ASN A 112 -7.28 4.45 5.82
CA ASN A 112 -6.18 4.91 6.66
C ASN A 112 -5.49 6.13 6.03
N VAL A 113 -5.65 7.28 6.69
CA VAL A 113 -5.13 8.58 6.24
C VAL A 113 -3.62 8.60 6.13
N GLN A 114 -2.90 7.84 6.97
CA GLN A 114 -1.44 7.78 6.96
C GLN A 114 -0.91 7.02 5.74
N SER A 115 -1.60 5.95 5.36
CA SER A 115 -1.26 5.17 4.16
C SER A 115 -1.74 5.83 2.87
N GLY A 116 -2.84 6.59 2.92
CA GLY A 116 -3.54 7.08 1.73
C GLY A 116 -4.49 6.05 1.09
N VAL A 117 -4.61 4.85 1.65
CA VAL A 117 -5.57 3.82 1.23
C VAL A 117 -6.96 4.16 1.76
N THR A 118 -7.98 4.02 0.91
CA THR A 118 -9.39 4.24 1.27
C THR A 118 -10.19 2.96 1.10
N ALA A 119 -11.37 2.88 1.75
CA ALA A 119 -12.26 1.73 1.63
C ALA A 119 -12.79 1.49 0.20
N ALA A 120 -12.69 2.50 -0.69
CA ALA A 120 -13.06 2.37 -2.09
C ALA A 120 -12.03 1.57 -2.90
N GLU A 121 -10.79 1.45 -2.42
CA GLU A 121 -9.69 0.76 -3.10
C GLU A 121 -9.77 -0.75 -2.93
N THR A 122 -10.92 -1.34 -3.23
CA THR A 122 -11.12 -2.79 -3.08
C THR A 122 -10.16 -3.57 -3.97
N TYR A 123 -9.67 -4.70 -3.46
CA TYR A 123 -8.92 -5.69 -4.23
C TYR A 123 -9.83 -6.87 -4.53
N VAL A 124 -10.14 -7.09 -5.81
CA VAL A 124 -11.09 -8.11 -6.25
C VAL A 124 -10.38 -9.12 -7.13
N LEU A 125 -10.46 -10.40 -6.77
CA LEU A 125 -10.02 -11.51 -7.59
C LEU A 125 -11.23 -12.24 -8.14
N THR A 126 -11.36 -12.30 -9.47
CA THR A 126 -12.39 -13.10 -10.14
C THR A 126 -11.77 -14.38 -10.68
N GLY A 127 -12.19 -15.52 -10.13
CA GLY A 127 -11.73 -16.86 -10.46
C GLY A 127 -12.69 -17.54 -11.42
N THR A 128 -12.24 -17.84 -12.63
CA THR A 128 -13.00 -18.69 -13.57
C THR A 128 -12.51 -20.13 -13.45
N VAL A 129 -13.44 -21.06 -13.22
CA VAL A 129 -13.10 -22.48 -13.11
C VAL A 129 -13.00 -23.10 -14.50
N ALA A 130 -11.86 -23.70 -14.80
CA ALA A 130 -11.60 -24.40 -16.06
C ALA A 130 -10.76 -25.65 -15.79
N ALA A 131 -11.26 -26.81 -16.23
CA ALA A 131 -10.56 -28.09 -16.15
C ALA A 131 -9.98 -28.43 -14.75
N GLY A 132 -10.75 -28.18 -13.69
CA GLY A 132 -10.32 -28.46 -12.30
C GLY A 132 -9.28 -27.48 -11.74
N SER A 133 -9.11 -26.33 -12.38
CA SER A 133 -8.24 -25.24 -11.92
C SER A 133 -9.00 -23.92 -11.90
N VAL A 134 -8.52 -22.97 -11.11
CA VAL A 134 -9.11 -21.62 -11.02
C VAL A 134 -8.15 -20.62 -11.64
N ASN A 135 -8.59 -19.94 -12.68
CA ASN A 135 -7.83 -18.87 -13.31
C ASN A 135 -8.29 -17.51 -12.77
N TRP A 136 -7.38 -16.77 -12.14
CA TRP A 136 -7.70 -15.53 -11.44
C TRP A 136 -7.37 -14.29 -12.25
N ALA A 137 -8.32 -13.36 -12.32
CA ALA A 137 -8.14 -12.02 -12.84
C ALA A 137 -8.29 -11.00 -11.70
N THR A 138 -7.39 -10.03 -11.64
CA THR A 138 -7.42 -8.94 -10.65
C THR A 138 -8.24 -7.77 -11.18
N SER A 139 -9.07 -7.19 -10.32
CA SER A 139 -9.85 -5.98 -10.57
C SER A 139 -10.16 -5.27 -9.24
N GLY A 140 -11.07 -4.29 -9.27
CA GLY A 140 -11.51 -3.54 -8.08
C GLY A 140 -11.09 -2.08 -8.13
N GLY A 141 -11.40 -1.34 -7.06
CA GLY A 141 -11.08 0.08 -6.95
C GLY A 141 -9.59 0.37 -7.07
N CYS A 142 -8.74 -0.56 -6.60
CA CYS A 142 -7.29 -0.42 -6.62
C CYS A 142 -6.69 -0.17 -8.01
N THR A 143 -7.37 -0.60 -9.08
CA THR A 143 -6.92 -0.35 -10.47
C THR A 143 -7.03 1.13 -10.86
N ALA A 144 -8.07 1.82 -10.39
CA ALA A 144 -8.29 3.24 -10.66
C ALA A 144 -7.28 4.10 -9.90
N ALA A 145 -6.91 3.71 -8.68
CA ALA A 145 -5.87 4.37 -7.90
C ALA A 145 -4.44 3.91 -8.23
N ASN A 146 -4.26 2.99 -9.18
CA ASN A 146 -2.98 2.38 -9.52
C ASN A 146 -2.29 1.87 -8.24
N LEU A 147 -2.97 1.04 -7.46
CA LEU A 147 -2.45 0.32 -6.30
C LEU A 147 -2.24 -1.16 -6.63
N CYS A 148 -3.14 -1.67 -7.48
CA CYS A 148 -3.02 -2.85 -8.31
C CYS A 148 -3.25 -2.39 -9.78
#